data_AF-A0A317ULK5-F1
#
_entry.id   AF-A0A317ULK5-F1
#
_cell.length_a   1.000
_cell.length_b   1.000
_cell.length_c   1.000
_cell.angle_alpha   90.00
_cell.angle_beta   90.00
_cell.angle_gamma   90.00
#
_symmetry.space_group_name_H-M   'P 1'
#
loop_
_entity.id
_entity.type
_entity.pdbx_description
1 polymer ?
#
loop_
_entity_poly.entity_id
_entity_poly.type
_entity_poly.pdbx_seq_one_letter_code
_entity_poly.pdbx_strand_id
1 'polypeptide(L)'
;LNKIAFLSSARELVGEKMKEGLEGIMSAINHIHSFGLVHNDINPANIMIDEKGTLVLIDFDSCRFIGESLRDTEAKRTHQWHDPSVNVALEKNDLDAFRDLRIWLAGSADEDFLF
;
A
#
# COMPACT_ATOMS: atom_id res chain seq x y z
N LEU A 1 -11.29 -7.21 -8.09
CA LEU A 1 -11.62 -8.15 -6.99
C LEU A 1 -11.70 -7.35 -5.70
N ASN A 2 -12.82 -7.40 -4.96
CA ASN A 2 -12.95 -6.63 -3.72
C ASN A 2 -12.25 -7.35 -2.54
N LYS A 3 -11.94 -6.61 -1.47
CA LYS A 3 -11.18 -7.09 -0.29
C LYS A 3 -11.82 -8.35 0.33
N ILE A 4 -13.16 -8.41 0.36
CA ILE A 4 -13.93 -9.53 0.93
C ILE A 4 -13.84 -10.80 0.06
N ALA A 5 -13.96 -10.67 -1.26
CA ALA A 5 -13.87 -11.80 -2.19
C ALA A 5 -12.46 -12.40 -2.27
N PHE A 6 -11.43 -11.60 -1.97
CA PHE A 6 -10.06 -12.10 -1.89
C PHE A 6 -9.87 -12.99 -0.65
N LEU A 7 -10.28 -12.48 0.53
CA LEU A 7 -10.15 -13.19 1.82
C LEU A 7 -10.91 -14.53 1.85
N SER A 8 -12.02 -14.65 1.12
CA SER A 8 -12.82 -15.89 1.07
C SER A 8 -12.29 -16.96 0.10
N SER A 9 -11.26 -16.67 -0.71
CA SER A 9 -10.91 -17.50 -1.87
C SER A 9 -10.01 -18.71 -1.59
N ALA A 10 -9.66 -19.02 -0.33
CA ALA A 10 -8.93 -20.23 0.08
C ALA A 10 -7.71 -20.57 -0.82
N ARG A 11 -7.01 -19.56 -1.32
CA ARG A 11 -5.78 -19.75 -2.10
C ARG A 11 -4.61 -19.90 -1.13
N GLU A 12 -3.85 -20.99 -1.25
CA GLU A 12 -2.51 -21.13 -0.66
C GLU A 12 -1.62 -20.01 -1.22
N LEU A 13 -1.47 -18.90 -0.50
CA LEU A 13 -0.77 -17.72 -1.00
C LEU A 13 0.09 -17.05 0.08
N VAL A 14 1.03 -17.79 0.67
CA VAL A 14 2.25 -17.18 1.20
C VAL A 14 3.43 -18.10 0.96
N GLY A 15 4.17 -17.86 -0.12
CA GLY A 15 5.54 -18.36 -0.28
C GLY A 15 6.55 -17.26 0.07
N GLU A 16 7.79 -17.63 0.41
CA GLU A 16 8.87 -16.69 0.76
C GLU A 16 9.06 -15.56 -0.27
N LYS A 17 8.87 -15.85 -1.57
CA LYS A 17 8.92 -14.84 -2.64
C LYS A 17 7.92 -13.67 -2.48
N MET A 18 6.74 -13.93 -1.92
CA MET A 18 5.74 -12.86 -1.71
C MET A 18 6.13 -11.97 -0.52
N LYS A 19 6.78 -12.54 0.51
CA LYS A 19 7.34 -11.78 1.63
C LYS A 19 8.48 -10.87 1.15
N GLU A 20 9.41 -11.41 0.36
CA GLU A 20 10.49 -10.61 -0.27
C GLU A 20 9.92 -9.46 -1.11
N GLY A 21 8.83 -9.70 -1.85
CA GLY A 21 8.13 -8.66 -2.62
C GLY A 21 7.56 -7.54 -1.73
N LEU A 22 6.97 -7.88 -0.58
CA LEU A 22 6.41 -6.90 0.36
C LEU A 22 7.49 -6.00 0.98
N GLU A 23 8.67 -6.53 1.27
CA GLU A 23 9.82 -5.73 1.71
C GLU A 23 10.25 -4.71 0.64
N GLY A 24 10.21 -5.11 -0.64
CA GLY A 24 10.44 -4.20 -1.76
C GLY A 24 9.45 -3.03 -1.81
N ILE A 25 8.17 -3.30 -1.56
CA ILE A 25 7.14 -2.26 -1.48
C ILE A 25 7.36 -1.34 -0.28
N MET A 26 7.70 -1.88 0.89
CA MET A 26 8.03 -1.05 2.06
C MET A 26 9.26 -0.15 1.78
N SER A 27 10.28 -0.68 1.10
CA SER A 27 11.45 0.10 0.67
C SER A 27 11.06 1.25 -0.25
N ALA A 28 10.16 1.02 -1.21
CA ALA A 28 9.65 2.07 -2.10
C ALA A 28 8.88 3.17 -1.34
N ILE A 29 8.02 2.78 -0.38
CA ILE A 29 7.28 3.73 0.48
C ILE A 29 8.26 4.60 1.26
N ASN A 30 9.21 3.99 1.96
CA ASN A 30 10.24 4.70 2.73
C ASN A 30 11.08 5.64 1.85
N HIS A 31 11.37 5.24 0.61
CA HIS A 31 12.10 6.08 -0.33
C HIS A 31 11.33 7.35 -0.68
N ILE A 32 10.03 7.24 -0.97
CA ILE A 32 9.17 8.40 -1.28
C ILE A 32 9.05 9.31 -0.04
N HIS A 33 8.85 8.72 1.13
CA HIS A 33 8.79 9.44 2.41
C HIS A 33 10.08 10.22 2.68
N SER A 34 11.25 9.68 2.30
CA SER A 34 12.53 10.39 2.43
C SER A 34 12.64 11.68 1.61
N PHE A 35 11.80 11.85 0.58
CA PHE A 35 11.68 13.11 -0.18
C PHE A 35 10.60 14.06 0.38
N GLY A 36 9.99 13.72 1.52
CA GLY A 36 8.89 14.47 2.11
C GLY A 36 7.56 14.30 1.39
N LEU A 37 7.42 13.25 0.58
CA LEU A 37 6.21 12.92 -0.18
C LEU A 37 5.46 11.75 0.47
N VAL A 38 4.14 11.73 0.32
CA VAL A 38 3.24 10.64 0.72
C VAL A 38 2.46 10.21 -0.51
N HIS A 39 2.38 8.91 -0.80
CA HIS A 39 1.73 8.38 -2.00
C HIS A 39 0.20 8.51 -1.95
N ASN A 40 -0.41 8.31 -0.77
CA ASN A 40 -1.85 8.41 -0.49
C ASN A 40 -2.79 7.48 -1.25
N ASP A 41 -2.27 6.53 -2.05
CA ASP A 41 -3.09 5.58 -2.82
C ASP A 41 -2.42 4.20 -2.96
N ILE A 42 -1.79 3.72 -1.89
CA ILE A 42 -1.24 2.36 -1.86
C ILE A 42 -2.38 1.35 -1.87
N ASN A 43 -2.46 0.53 -2.92
CA ASN A 43 -3.45 -0.53 -3.05
C ASN A 43 -2.98 -1.58 -4.08
N PRO A 44 -3.58 -2.79 -4.15
CA PRO A 44 -3.13 -3.85 -5.05
C PRO A 44 -3.14 -3.51 -6.53
N ALA A 45 -3.98 -2.58 -6.99
CA ALA A 45 -4.01 -2.16 -8.40
C ALA A 45 -2.79 -1.30 -8.76
N ASN A 46 -2.17 -0.66 -7.77
CA ASN A 46 -0.96 0.16 -7.92
C ASN A 46 0.33 -0.64 -7.62
N ILE A 47 0.24 -1.98 -7.60
CA ILE A 47 1.39 -2.87 -7.48
C ILE A 47 1.48 -3.73 -8.74
N MET A 48 2.54 -3.50 -9.53
CA MET A 48 2.85 -4.33 -10.70
C MET A 48 3.85 -5.43 -10.35
N ILE A 49 3.90 -6.45 -11.21
CA ILE A 49 4.90 -7.51 -11.16
C ILE A 49 5.73 -7.41 -12.44
N ASP A 50 7.05 -7.28 -12.31
CA ASP A 50 7.94 -7.25 -13.47
C ASP A 50 8.25 -8.66 -14.03
N GLU A 51 9.03 -8.73 -15.10
CA GLU A 51 9.41 -10.00 -15.75
C GLU A 51 10.19 -10.96 -14.83
N LYS A 52 10.80 -10.47 -13.75
CA LYS A 52 11.55 -11.25 -12.78
C LYS A 52 10.70 -11.68 -11.58
N GLY A 53 9.46 -11.21 -11.51
CA GLY A 53 8.55 -11.46 -10.39
C GLY A 53 8.70 -10.47 -9.24
N THR A 54 9.37 -9.33 -9.44
CA THR A 54 9.54 -8.27 -8.43
C THR A 54 8.29 -7.40 -8.36
N LEU A 55 7.82 -7.11 -7.14
CA LEU A 55 6.72 -6.17 -6.91
C LEU A 55 7.21 -4.73 -7.07
N VAL A 56 6.48 -3.93 -7.85
CA VAL A 56 6.83 -2.54 -8.16
C VAL A 56 5.64 -1.64 -7.85
N LEU A 57 5.86 -0.63 -7.00
CA LEU A 57 4.89 0.42 -6.73
C LEU A 57 4.80 1.38 -7.92
N ILE A 58 3.57 1.65 -8.38
CA ILE A 58 3.28 2.52 -9.53
C ILE A 58 2.22 3.58 -9.16
N ASP A 59 1.97 4.50 -10.09
CA ASP A 59 0.92 5.54 -10.05
C ASP A 59 1.07 6.58 -8.93
N PHE A 60 1.84 7.62 -9.21
CA PHE A 60 2.22 8.67 -8.27
C PHE A 60 1.29 9.91 -8.34
N ASP A 61 0.17 9.86 -9.05
CA ASP A 61 -0.71 11.02 -9.28
C ASP A 61 -1.32 11.58 -7.96
N SER A 62 -1.45 10.71 -6.96
CA SER A 62 -1.94 11.05 -5.61
C SER A 62 -0.84 11.48 -4.64
N CYS A 63 0.42 11.56 -5.09
CA CYS A 63 1.53 11.98 -4.25
C CYS A 63 1.38 13.44 -3.79
N ARG A 64 1.56 13.69 -2.50
CA ARG A 64 1.50 15.03 -1.90
C ARG A 64 2.63 15.22 -0.90
N PHE A 65 3.08 16.45 -0.71
CA PHE A 65 4.01 16.75 0.36
C PHE A 65 3.36 16.50 1.72
N ILE A 66 4.15 16.02 2.68
CA ILE A 66 3.69 15.81 4.06
C ILE A 66 3.07 17.11 4.59
N GLY A 67 1.85 17.01 5.12
CA GLY A 67 1.08 18.13 5.66
C GLY A 67 0.14 18.82 4.66
N GLU A 68 0.18 18.50 3.37
CA GLU A 68 -0.76 19.06 2.40
C GLU A 68 -2.20 18.57 2.61
N SER A 69 -3.17 19.45 2.32
CA SER A 69 -4.60 19.12 2.31
C SER A 69 -4.90 18.08 1.23
N LEU A 70 -5.67 17.06 1.57
CA LEU A 70 -6.23 16.08 0.63
C LEU A 70 -7.67 16.41 0.21
N ARG A 71 -8.29 17.46 0.78
CA ARG A 71 -9.69 17.82 0.46
C ARG A 71 -9.83 18.56 -0.86
N ASP A 72 -8.85 19.40 -1.15
CA ASP A 72 -8.92 20.38 -2.24
C ASP A 72 -8.07 19.97 -3.44
N THR A 73 -7.51 18.76 -3.40
CA THR A 73 -6.63 18.22 -4.42
C THR A 73 -7.36 17.22 -5.30
N GLU A 74 -7.04 17.15 -6.59
CA GLU A 74 -7.48 16.08 -7.50
C GLU A 74 -6.90 14.69 -7.16
N ALA A 75 -6.32 14.51 -5.96
CA ALA A 75 -5.75 13.23 -5.52
C ALA A 75 -6.84 12.17 -5.50
N LYS A 76 -6.76 11.22 -6.42
CA LYS A 76 -7.69 10.09 -6.53
C LYS A 76 -7.23 9.02 -5.55
N ARG A 77 -8.02 8.80 -4.50
CA ARG A 77 -7.77 7.74 -3.52
C ARG A 77 -8.77 6.62 -3.70
N THR A 78 -8.29 5.39 -3.59
CA THR A 78 -9.10 4.19 -3.79
C THR A 78 -9.93 3.89 -2.55
N HIS A 79 -11.27 3.89 -2.70
CA HIS A 79 -12.19 3.57 -1.60
C HIS A 79 -11.84 2.22 -0.95
N GLN A 80 -11.91 2.15 0.39
CA GLN A 80 -11.52 1.00 1.23
C GLN A 80 -10.01 0.76 1.43
N TRP A 81 -9.15 1.58 0.82
CA TRP A 81 -7.69 1.52 0.99
C TRP A 81 -7.11 2.75 1.71
N HIS A 82 -7.98 3.59 2.26
CA HIS A 82 -7.61 4.73 3.11
C HIS A 82 -8.72 5.02 4.12
N ASP A 83 -8.38 5.74 5.19
CA ASP A 83 -9.37 6.32 6.10
C ASP A 83 -10.02 7.57 5.45
N PRO A 84 -11.35 7.59 5.24
CA PRO A 84 -12.03 8.73 4.62
C PRO A 84 -12.11 9.96 5.54
N SER A 85 -11.90 9.80 6.85
CA SER A 85 -11.83 10.91 7.80
C SER A 85 -10.50 11.67 7.73
N VAL A 86 -9.45 11.01 7.24
CA VAL A 86 -8.12 11.61 7.07
C VAL A 86 -8.10 12.48 5.81
N ASN A 87 -7.73 13.74 6.02
CA ASN A 87 -7.77 14.79 5.01
C ASN A 87 -6.44 15.53 4.84
N VAL A 88 -5.36 14.97 5.37
CA VAL A 88 -4.00 15.52 5.30
C VAL A 88 -3.06 14.39 4.86
N ALA A 89 -2.08 14.73 4.03
CA ALA A 89 -1.02 13.81 3.63
C ALA A 89 -0.10 13.53 4.81
N LEU A 90 -0.11 12.29 5.32
CA LEU A 90 0.75 11.83 6.42
C LEU A 90 1.37 10.51 6.01
N GLU A 91 2.63 10.25 6.38
CA GLU A 91 3.30 8.96 6.14
C GLU A 91 2.45 7.77 6.63
N LYS A 92 1.72 7.98 7.75
CA LYS A 92 0.77 7.01 8.30
C LYS A 92 -0.28 6.53 7.29
N ASN A 93 -0.69 7.37 6.33
CA ASN A 93 -1.65 7.01 5.30
C ASN A 93 -1.14 5.82 4.47
N ASP A 94 0.13 5.86 4.05
CA ASP A 94 0.75 4.79 3.26
C ASP A 94 1.04 3.57 4.13
N LEU A 95 1.45 3.76 5.39
CA LEU A 95 1.73 2.66 6.33
C LEU A 95 0.48 1.87 6.69
N ASP A 96 -0.65 2.55 6.91
CA ASP A 96 -1.95 1.89 7.17
C ASP A 96 -2.41 1.12 5.94
N ALA A 97 -2.32 1.73 4.76
CA ALA A 97 -2.68 1.10 3.50
C ALA A 97 -1.77 -0.10 3.16
N PHE A 98 -0.47 -0.01 3.47
CA PHE A 98 0.46 -1.13 3.34
C PHE A 98 0.14 -2.28 4.30
N ARG A 99 -0.26 -1.98 5.55
CA ARG A 99 -0.76 -3.00 6.48
C ARG A 99 -1.97 -3.73 5.91
N ASP A 100 -2.90 -2.99 5.32
CA ASP A 100 -4.06 -3.56 4.64
C ASP A 100 -3.67 -4.41 3.43
N LEU A 101 -2.67 -3.97 2.64
CA LEU A 101 -2.14 -4.71 1.50
C LEU A 101 -1.50 -6.03 1.95
N ARG A 102 -0.76 -6.02 3.06
CA ARG A 102 -0.17 -7.23 3.66
C ARG A 102 -1.25 -8.21 4.11
N ILE A 103 -2.26 -7.75 4.85
CA ILE A 103 -3.38 -8.59 5.29
C ILE A 103 -4.11 -9.16 4.09
N TRP A 104 -4.33 -8.33 3.07
CA TRP A 104 -4.96 -8.76 1.83
C TRP A 104 -4.11 -9.85 1.16
N LEU A 105 -2.81 -9.64 0.89
CA LEU A 105 -1.96 -10.61 0.21
C LEU A 105 -1.71 -11.90 0.99
N ALA A 106 -1.53 -11.82 2.31
CA ALA A 106 -1.00 -12.92 3.12
C ALA A 106 -2.05 -13.64 3.99
N GLY A 107 -3.28 -13.13 4.10
CA GLY A 107 -4.35 -13.78 4.84
C GLY A 107 -4.23 -13.74 6.38
N SER A 108 -3.11 -13.28 6.94
CA SER A 108 -2.96 -12.94 8.36
C SER A 108 -2.10 -11.69 8.54
N ALA A 109 -2.39 -10.92 9.58
CA ALA A 109 -1.42 -9.99 10.15
C ALA A 109 -0.57 -10.80 11.13
N ASP A 110 0.41 -11.57 10.64
CA ASP A 110 1.37 -12.19 11.57
C ASP A 110 2.05 -11.06 12.38
N GLU A 111 1.95 -11.17 13.70
CA GLU A 111 2.53 -10.24 14.69
C GLU A 111 4.08 -10.21 14.63
N ASP A 112 4.69 -11.13 13.88
CA ASP A 112 6.14 -11.35 13.83
C ASP A 112 6.94 -10.29 13.04
N PHE A 113 6.28 -9.30 12.43
CA PHE A 113 6.96 -8.17 11.81
C PHE A 113 6.81 -6.93 12.68
N LEU A 114 7.56 -6.92 13.78
CA LEU A 114 7.85 -5.72 14.55
C LEU A 114 8.95 -4.94 13.80
N PHE A 115 8.58 -3.78 13.26
CA PHE A 115 9.54 -2.75 12.85
C PHE A 115 10.12 -2.06 14.10
#